data_AF-A0A840VJT1-F1
#
_entry.id   AF-A0A840VJT1-F1
#
_cell.length_a   1.000
_cell.length_b   1.000
_cell.length_c   1.000
_cell.angle_alpha   90.00
_cell.angle_beta   90.00
_cell.angle_gamma   90.00
#
_symmetry.space_group_name_H-M   'P 1'
#
loop_
_entity.id
_entity.type
_entity.pdbx_description
1 polymer ?
#
loop_
_entity_poly.entity_id
_entity_poly.type
_entity_poly.pdbx_seq_one_letter_code
_entity_poly.pdbx_strand_id
1 'polypeptide(L)'
;MSLVTKELFKRCVIAQQSAYTELLSLCSPVFEDDGFITTAFMSAYSGKVELRCGPAEYHLELFVHDDTGENRRTLSELIALPNVREWMKANRADLEGKQRIEAEVAYAFRLLNEAISRVPEMNWLRRKSKP
;
A
#
# COMPACT_ATOMS: atom_id res chain seq x y z
N MET A 1 11.55 -9.55 -13.09
CA MET A 1 11.61 -8.08 -12.99
C MET A 1 13.06 -7.61 -13.13
N SER A 2 13.30 -6.50 -13.85
CA SER A 2 14.65 -5.93 -14.01
C SER A 2 15.11 -5.22 -12.73
N LEU A 3 16.43 -5.06 -12.55
CA LEU A 3 16.99 -4.29 -11.42
C LEU A 3 16.47 -2.84 -11.41
N VAL A 4 16.36 -2.20 -12.57
CA VAL A 4 15.86 -0.83 -12.72
C VAL A 4 14.42 -0.72 -12.18
N THR A 5 13.59 -1.71 -12.49
CA THR A 5 12.20 -1.76 -12.02
C THR A 5 12.11 -1.96 -10.50
N LYS A 6 12.99 -2.80 -9.92
CA LYS A 6 13.09 -2.97 -8.46
C LYS A 6 13.42 -1.66 -7.76
N GLU A 7 14.45 -0.97 -8.24
CA GLU A 7 14.89 0.30 -7.67
C GLU A 7 13.84 1.40 -7.82
N LEU A 8 13.13 1.44 -8.96
CA LEU A 8 12.00 2.35 -9.15
C LEU A 8 10.90 2.08 -8.12
N PHE A 9 10.49 0.82 -7.95
CA PHE A 9 9.47 0.43 -6.98
C PHE A 9 9.87 0.87 -5.56
N LYS A 10 11.09 0.54 -5.11
CA LYS A 10 11.60 0.93 -3.78
C LYS A 10 11.56 2.44 -3.58
N ARG A 11 12.04 3.21 -4.56
CA ARG A 11 12.02 4.68 -4.53
C ARG A 11 10.60 5.23 -4.44
N CYS A 12 9.66 4.71 -5.22
CA CYS A 12 8.27 5.14 -5.18
C CYS A 12 7.63 4.85 -3.81
N VAL A 13 7.87 3.67 -3.23
CA VAL A 13 7.33 3.31 -1.90
C VAL A 13 7.90 4.22 -0.82
N ILE A 14 9.21 4.48 -0.82
CA ILE A 14 9.85 5.41 0.14
C ILE A 14 9.24 6.82 0.01
N ALA A 15 9.12 7.33 -1.22
CA ALA A 15 8.58 8.66 -1.46
C ALA A 15 7.13 8.78 -0.98
N GLN A 16 6.28 7.79 -1.29
CA GLN A 16 4.88 7.80 -0.85
C GLN A 16 4.76 7.60 0.67
N GLN A 17 5.53 6.70 1.29
CA GLN A 17 5.52 6.54 2.75
C GLN A 17 5.90 7.86 3.44
N SER A 18 6.94 8.55 2.95
CA SER A 18 7.34 9.85 3.50
C SER A 18 6.23 10.91 3.32
N ALA A 19 5.57 10.97 2.16
CA ALA A 19 4.51 11.92 1.88
C ALA A 19 3.26 11.68 2.75
N TYR A 20 3.00 10.43 3.12
CA TYR A 20 1.88 10.03 3.96
C TYR A 20 2.25 9.85 5.43
N THR A 21 3.48 10.15 5.86
CA THR A 21 3.93 9.82 7.22
C THR A 21 3.12 10.53 8.31
N GLU A 22 2.58 11.71 8.02
CA GLU A 22 1.72 12.47 8.96
C GLU A 22 0.26 12.01 8.96
N LEU A 23 -0.15 11.25 7.94
CA LEU A 23 -1.53 10.77 7.75
C LEU A 23 -1.68 9.31 8.18
N LEU A 24 -0.67 8.49 7.86
CA LEU A 24 -0.61 7.08 8.15
C LEU A 24 0.39 6.80 9.28
N SER A 25 0.04 5.86 10.16
CA SER A 25 0.89 5.39 11.27
C SER A 25 1.99 4.40 10.85
N LEU A 26 2.24 4.28 9.54
CA LEU A 26 3.16 3.31 8.96
C LEU A 26 4.61 3.77 9.13
N CYS A 27 5.44 2.89 9.67
CA CYS A 27 6.88 3.05 9.71
C CYS A 27 7.51 2.99 8.31
N SER A 28 8.79 3.37 8.23
CA SER A 28 9.58 3.26 7.01
C SER A 28 9.58 1.83 6.46
N PRO A 29 9.54 1.67 5.13
CA PRO A 29 9.46 0.36 4.50
C PRO A 29 10.74 -0.46 4.69
N VAL A 30 10.58 -1.75 4.96
CA VAL A 30 11.63 -2.77 4.85
C VAL A 30 11.40 -3.54 3.56
N PHE A 31 12.46 -3.75 2.78
CA PHE A 31 12.37 -4.40 1.48
C PHE A 31 12.98 -5.80 1.50
N GLU A 32 12.28 -6.75 0.89
CA GLU A 32 12.77 -8.09 0.62
C GLU A 32 12.72 -8.37 -0.88
N ASP A 33 13.83 -8.87 -1.42
CA ASP A 33 13.96 -9.27 -2.81
C ASP A 33 13.98 -10.80 -2.89
N ASP A 34 12.96 -11.39 -3.51
CA ASP A 34 12.88 -12.83 -3.76
C ASP A 34 12.76 -13.09 -5.27
N GLY A 35 13.91 -13.42 -5.88
CA GLY A 35 14.03 -13.61 -7.32
C GLY A 35 13.55 -12.39 -8.10
N PHE A 36 12.39 -12.53 -8.76
CA PHE A 36 11.79 -11.48 -9.59
C PHE A 36 10.74 -10.63 -8.89
N ILE A 37 10.48 -10.89 -7.61
CA ILE A 37 9.51 -10.16 -6.80
C ILE A 37 10.28 -9.29 -5.81
N THR A 38 9.79 -8.07 -5.61
CA THR A 38 10.23 -7.19 -4.52
C THR A 38 9.03 -6.90 -3.65
N THR A 39 9.18 -7.11 -2.35
CA THR A 39 8.14 -6.87 -1.34
C THR A 39 8.57 -5.72 -0.45
N ALA A 40 7.67 -4.78 -0.18
CA ALA A 40 7.84 -3.73 0.80
C ALA A 40 6.91 -3.97 1.99
N PHE A 41 7.46 -4.04 3.19
CA PHE A 41 6.73 -4.20 4.44
C PHE A 41 6.79 -2.91 5.25
N MET A 42 5.63 -2.42 5.69
CA MET A 42 5.50 -1.23 6.51
C MET A 42 4.65 -1.58 7.74
N SER A 43 5.29 -1.66 8.90
CA SER A 43 4.60 -1.96 10.16
C SER A 43 3.99 -0.71 10.78
N ALA A 44 2.95 -0.89 11.57
CA ALA A 44 2.41 0.06 12.52
C ALA A 44 2.32 -0.61 13.90
N TYR A 45 1.83 0.11 14.91
CA TYR A 45 1.74 -0.40 16.28
C TYR A 45 0.92 -1.70 16.40
N SER A 46 -0.12 -1.86 15.58
CA SER A 46 -1.09 -2.95 15.67
C SER A 46 -1.46 -3.47 14.28
N GLY A 47 -0.49 -3.56 13.37
CA GLY A 47 -0.72 -4.09 12.04
C GLY A 47 0.44 -3.86 11.08
N LYS A 48 0.29 -4.34 9.85
CA LYS A 48 1.32 -4.20 8.81
C LYS A 48 0.69 -4.07 7.43
N VAL A 49 1.30 -3.27 6.58
CA VAL A 49 1.00 -3.19 5.15
C VAL A 49 2.11 -3.85 4.36
N GLU A 50 1.73 -4.60 3.34
CA GLU A 50 2.62 -5.27 2.42
C GLU A 50 2.27 -4.86 0.99
N LEU A 51 3.27 -4.39 0.25
CA LEU A 51 3.16 -4.10 -1.17
C LEU A 51 4.09 -5.04 -1.94
N ARG A 52 3.56 -5.83 -2.86
CA ARG A 52 4.35 -6.72 -3.73
C ARG A 52 4.36 -6.20 -5.15
N CYS A 53 5.55 -6.14 -5.74
CA CYS A 53 5.74 -5.83 -7.15
C CYS A 53 6.48 -6.99 -7.82
N GLY A 54 5.91 -7.52 -8.91
CA GLY A 54 6.47 -8.62 -9.70
C GLY A 54 6.95 -8.16 -11.08
N PRO A 55 7.21 -9.12 -12.00
CA PRO A 55 7.47 -8.83 -13.42
C PRO A 55 6.38 -7.94 -14.04
N ALA A 56 6.65 -7.32 -15.21
CA ALA A 56 5.79 -6.30 -15.83
C ALA A 56 4.34 -6.73 -16.14
N GLU A 57 4.08 -8.04 -16.16
CA GLU A 57 2.76 -8.64 -16.33
C GLU A 57 1.92 -8.58 -15.04
N TYR A 58 2.58 -8.45 -13.89
CA TYR A 58 1.97 -8.37 -12.57
C TYR A 58 1.69 -6.91 -12.20
N HIS A 59 0.47 -6.65 -11.77
CA HIS A 59 0.11 -5.40 -11.09
C HIS A 59 0.73 -5.38 -9.69
N LEU A 60 0.89 -4.18 -9.13
CA LEU A 60 1.14 -4.02 -7.70
C LEU A 60 0.04 -4.71 -6.89
N GLU A 61 0.43 -5.56 -5.95
CA GLU A 61 -0.49 -6.19 -5.01
C GLU A 61 -0.38 -5.51 -3.64
N LEU A 62 -1.54 -5.30 -3.00
CA LEU A 62 -1.66 -4.74 -1.66
C LEU A 62 -2.23 -5.78 -0.70
N PHE A 63 -1.58 -5.94 0.45
CA PHE A 63 -2.08 -6.73 1.55
C PHE A 63 -2.04 -5.93 2.86
N VAL A 64 -3.08 -6.10 3.68
CA VAL A 64 -3.21 -5.48 5.00
C VAL A 64 -3.32 -6.58 6.03
N HIS A 65 -2.40 -6.56 6.99
CA HIS A 65 -2.32 -7.49 8.10
C HIS A 65 -2.82 -6.80 9.37
N ASP A 66 -3.62 -7.51 10.16
CA ASP A 66 -3.98 -7.05 11.50
C ASP A 66 -2.82 -7.17 12.49
N ASP A 67 -3.08 -6.83 13.75
CA ASP A 67 -2.12 -6.85 14.86
C ASP A 67 -1.59 -8.24 15.21
N THR A 68 -2.42 -9.25 15.02
CA THR A 68 -2.03 -10.66 15.23
C THR A 68 -1.09 -11.15 14.13
N GLY A 69 -1.15 -10.54 12.94
CA GLY A 69 -0.47 -11.03 11.75
C GLY A 69 -1.09 -12.30 11.17
N GLU A 70 -2.14 -12.84 11.78
CA GLU A 70 -2.84 -14.05 11.33
C GLU A 70 -3.81 -13.72 10.18
N ASN A 71 -4.43 -12.53 10.19
CA ASN A 71 -5.35 -12.13 9.14
C ASN A 71 -4.67 -11.22 8.12
N ARG A 72 -4.28 -11.81 6.99
CA ARG A 72 -3.75 -11.11 5.81
C ARG A 72 -4.87 -10.89 4.79
N ARG A 73 -5.41 -9.67 4.72
CA ARG A 73 -6.42 -9.31 3.73
C ARG A 73 -5.79 -8.85 2.43
N THR A 74 -6.14 -9.52 1.34
CA THR A 74 -5.85 -9.15 -0.04
C THR A 74 -6.70 -7.95 -0.50
N LEU A 75 -6.31 -7.31 -1.60
CA LEU A 75 -7.12 -6.27 -2.23
C LEU A 75 -8.55 -6.75 -2.56
N SER A 76 -8.72 -7.99 -3.02
CA SER A 76 -10.03 -8.57 -3.33
C SER A 76 -10.94 -8.65 -2.09
N GLU A 77 -10.39 -9.03 -0.94
CA GLU A 77 -11.12 -9.05 0.34
C GLU A 77 -11.41 -7.65 0.85
N LEU A 78 -10.49 -6.70 0.64
CA LEU A 78 -10.71 -5.29 0.97
C LEU A 78 -11.84 -4.68 0.12
N ILE A 79 -11.94 -5.04 -1.16
CA ILE A 79 -13.04 -4.61 -2.07
C ILE A 79 -14.39 -5.21 -1.68
N ALA A 80 -14.42 -6.27 -0.86
CA ALA A 80 -15.67 -6.77 -0.30
C ALA A 80 -16.30 -5.76 0.69
N LEU A 81 -15.50 -4.85 1.26
CA LEU A 81 -15.96 -3.81 2.17
C LEU A 81 -16.61 -2.65 1.37
N PRO A 82 -17.87 -2.25 1.66
CA PRO A 82 -18.60 -1.28 0.86
C PRO A 82 -17.86 0.05 0.65
N ASN A 83 -17.27 0.61 1.72
CA ASN A 83 -16.57 1.90 1.67
C ASN A 83 -15.33 1.85 0.74
N VAL A 84 -14.61 0.73 0.76
CA VAL A 84 -13.42 0.52 -0.09
C VAL A 84 -13.85 0.35 -1.55
N ARG A 85 -14.88 -0.46 -1.79
CA ARG A 85 -15.43 -0.68 -3.13
C ARG A 85 -15.87 0.61 -3.80
N GLU A 86 -16.67 1.43 -3.10
CA GLU A 86 -17.20 2.67 -3.68
C GLU A 86 -16.09 3.68 -3.93
N TRP A 87 -15.10 3.78 -3.02
CA TRP A 87 -13.93 4.61 -3.26
C TRP A 87 -13.15 4.16 -4.51
N MET A 88 -12.94 2.86 -4.69
CA MET A 88 -12.22 2.32 -5.86
C MET A 88 -13.01 2.42 -7.17
N LYS A 89 -14.34 2.51 -7.14
CA LYS A 89 -15.14 2.81 -8.33
C LYS A 89 -14.99 4.27 -8.75
N ALA A 90 -14.91 5.18 -7.77
CA ALA A 90 -14.81 6.61 -7.99
C ALA A 90 -13.37 7.09 -8.31
N ASN A 91 -12.35 6.31 -7.95
CA ASN A 91 -10.95 6.67 -8.12
C ASN A 91 -10.23 5.66 -9.01
N ARG A 92 -9.33 6.13 -9.87
CA ARG A 92 -8.43 5.28 -10.65
C ARG A 92 -6.98 5.71 -10.44
N ALA A 93 -6.06 4.80 -10.68
CA ALA A 93 -4.65 5.13 -10.75
C ALA A 93 -4.42 6.15 -11.87
N ASP A 94 -3.77 7.25 -11.54
CA ASP A 94 -3.43 8.30 -12.49
C ASP A 94 -2.12 7.94 -13.19
N LEU A 95 -2.22 7.60 -14.47
CA LEU A 95 -1.09 7.19 -15.32
C LEU A 95 -0.47 8.38 -16.09
N GLU A 96 -1.04 9.58 -16.02
CA GLU A 96 -0.59 10.70 -16.85
C GLU A 96 0.83 11.13 -16.46
N GLY A 97 1.76 11.03 -17.42
CA GLY A 97 3.17 11.40 -17.23
C GLY A 97 3.96 10.51 -16.27
N LYS A 98 3.38 9.41 -15.77
CA LYS A 98 3.99 8.52 -14.77
C LYS A 98 4.28 7.15 -15.34
N GLN A 99 5.31 6.50 -14.81
CA GLN A 99 5.45 5.06 -15.03
C GLN A 99 4.35 4.31 -14.26
N ARG A 100 3.87 3.20 -14.80
CA ARG A 100 2.76 2.43 -14.19
C ARG A 100 2.99 2.11 -12.71
N ILE A 101 4.20 1.68 -12.35
CA ILE A 101 4.55 1.35 -10.96
C ILE A 101 4.39 2.57 -10.04
N GLU A 102 4.81 3.74 -10.49
CA GLU A 102 4.68 4.98 -9.73
C GLU A 102 3.20 5.31 -9.47
N ALA A 103 2.38 5.20 -10.51
CA ALA A 103 0.94 5.43 -10.43
C ALA A 103 0.24 4.42 -9.51
N GLU A 104 0.58 3.13 -9.62
CA GLU A 104 -0.01 2.06 -8.79
C GLU A 104 0.41 2.21 -7.32
N VAL A 105 1.67 2.54 -7.03
CA VAL A 105 2.13 2.78 -5.66
C VAL A 105 1.43 4.02 -5.07
N ALA A 106 1.36 5.13 -5.81
CA ALA A 106 0.64 6.32 -5.35
C ALA A 106 -0.85 6.02 -5.10
N TYR A 107 -1.48 5.23 -5.97
CA TYR A 107 -2.87 4.81 -5.80
C TYR A 107 -3.06 3.93 -4.55
N ALA A 108 -2.14 3.01 -4.25
CA ALA A 108 -2.19 2.19 -3.04
C ALA A 108 -2.13 3.02 -1.76
N PHE A 109 -1.25 4.02 -1.68
CA PHE A 109 -1.18 4.92 -0.51
C PHE A 109 -2.43 5.79 -0.36
N ARG A 110 -3.00 6.29 -1.47
CA ARG A 110 -4.30 6.97 -1.45
C ARG A 110 -5.41 6.05 -0.93
N LEU A 111 -5.48 4.82 -1.41
CA LEU A 111 -6.46 3.83 -0.98
C LEU A 111 -6.34 3.53 0.52
N LEU A 112 -5.11 3.35 1.02
CA LEU A 112 -4.82 3.14 2.44
C LEU A 112 -5.34 4.30 3.29
N ASN A 113 -4.99 5.53 2.92
CA ASN A 113 -5.35 6.72 3.67
C ASN A 113 -6.85 7.05 3.59
N GLU A 114 -7.43 7.02 2.40
CA GLU A 114 -8.75 7.59 2.15
C GLU A 114 -9.89 6.61 2.42
N ALA A 115 -9.69 5.30 2.20
CA ALA A 115 -10.76 4.30 2.31
C ALA A 115 -10.48 3.25 3.38
N ILE A 116 -9.33 2.58 3.32
CA ILE A 116 -9.00 1.45 4.22
C ILE A 116 -8.89 1.94 5.66
N SER A 117 -8.25 3.09 5.90
CA SER A 117 -8.11 3.66 7.24
C SER A 117 -9.45 4.02 7.92
N ARG A 118 -10.57 4.03 7.18
CA ARG A 118 -11.93 4.29 7.71
C ARG A 118 -12.64 3.03 8.14
N VAL A 119 -12.09 1.86 7.82
CA VAL A 119 -12.62 0.57 8.25
C VAL A 119 -12.33 0.43 9.75
N PRO A 120 -13.33 0.17 10.61
CA PRO A 120 -13.15 0.14 12.05
C PRO A 120 -11.98 -0.72 12.53
N GLU A 121 -11.81 -1.89 11.93
CA GLU A 121 -10.74 -2.86 12.20
C GLU A 121 -9.34 -2.39 11.76
N MET A 122 -9.28 -1.33 10.94
CA MET A 122 -8.05 -0.77 10.36
C MET A 122 -7.82 0.68 10.78
N ASN A 123 -8.57 1.18 11.77
CA ASN A 123 -8.38 2.53 12.31
C ASN A 123 -6.96 2.77 12.82
N TRP A 124 -6.23 1.70 13.15
CA TRP A 124 -4.81 1.77 13.51
C TRP A 124 -3.92 2.35 12.41
N LEU A 125 -4.31 2.27 11.13
CA LEU A 125 -3.59 2.87 10.01
C LEU A 125 -3.53 4.40 10.11
N ARG A 126 -4.52 5.02 10.76
CA ARG A 126 -4.54 6.47 10.92
C ARG A 126 -3.53 6.89 11.96
N ARG A 127 -2.72 7.89 11.64
CA ARG A 127 -2.00 8.60 12.68
C ARG A 127 -3.04 9.38 13.50
N LYS A 128 -3.10 9.12 14.81
CA LYS A 128 -3.95 9.93 15.69
C LYS A 128 -3.45 11.37 15.59
N SER A 129 -4.26 12.26 15.05
CA SER A 129 -4.02 13.70 15.17
C SER A 129 -3.82 13.99 16.65
N LYS A 130 -2.73 14.67 17.02
CA LYS A 130 -2.64 15.19 18.39
C LYS A 130 -3.86 16.08 18.64
N PRO A 131 -4.54 15.95 19.80
CA PRO A 131 -5.62 16.85 20.17
C PRO A 131 -5.16 18.31 20.20
#